data_AF-A0A6J8BPF3-F1
#
_entry.id   AF-A0A6J8BPF3-F1
#
_cell.length_a   1.000
_cell.length_b   1.000
_cell.length_c   1.000
_cell.angle_alpha   90.00
_cell.angle_beta   90.00
_cell.angle_gamma   90.00
#
_symmetry.space_group_name_H-M   'P 1'
#
loop_
_entity.id
_entity.type
_entity.pdbx_description
1 polymer ?
#
loop_
_entity_poly.entity_id
_entity_poly.type
_entity_poly.pdbx_seq_one_letter_code
_entity_poly.pdbx_strand_id
1 'polypeptide(L)'
;MNIDRKYSEIDMTFKWETISKEKLYTVLEESSTRDEILGYENTPFEINCSGVERAEQQLNNIFKTLTMRSCKIIKSFRKKKLKKKKPWEDRELADVKKTVSNLAKLLRINPYNLNLRNNFLGHCKLSKKLIKRKKNQFKKEIFSKLSALRDTDPKQYWKLLKSLKYENTNNKIELQVGFSRNY
;
A
#
# COMPACT_ATOMS: atom_id res chain seq x y z
N MET A 1 -14.09 26.45 7.29
CA MET A 1 -14.50 25.12 6.78
C MET A 1 -13.47 24.10 7.25
N ASN A 2 -13.77 23.42 8.35
CA ASN A 2 -12.93 22.36 8.89
C ASN A 2 -13.18 21.08 8.09
N ILE A 3 -12.10 20.51 7.54
CA ILE A 3 -12.13 19.21 6.89
C ILE A 3 -12.15 18.19 8.03
N ASP A 4 -13.33 17.69 8.34
CA ASP A 4 -13.49 16.44 9.09
C ASP A 4 -12.73 15.36 8.34
N ARG A 5 -11.50 15.10 8.81
CA ARG A 5 -10.78 13.88 8.48
C ARG A 5 -11.64 12.76 9.03
N LYS A 6 -12.47 12.17 8.16
CA LYS A 6 -12.91 10.79 8.28
C LYS A 6 -11.70 9.99 8.73
N TYR A 7 -11.65 9.62 10.01
CA TYR A 7 -10.82 8.54 10.48
C TYR A 7 -11.35 7.31 9.75
N SER A 8 -10.84 7.08 8.53
CA SER A 8 -10.92 5.79 7.88
C SER A 8 -10.54 4.79 8.95
N GLU A 9 -11.46 3.89 9.29
CA GLU A 9 -11.28 2.82 10.25
C GLU A 9 -9.86 2.28 10.07
N ILE A 10 -9.00 2.60 11.04
CA ILE A 10 -7.65 2.07 11.02
C ILE A 10 -7.88 0.58 11.20
N ASP A 11 -7.57 -0.23 10.17
CA ASP A 11 -7.53 -1.68 10.28
C ASP A 11 -6.60 -2.02 11.46
N MET A 12 -7.21 -2.24 12.62
CA MET A 12 -6.52 -2.62 13.83
C MET A 12 -6.23 -4.10 13.68
N THR A 13 -4.96 -4.44 13.48
CA THR A 13 -4.54 -5.84 13.46
C THR A 13 -4.26 -6.26 14.89
N PHE A 14 -5.05 -7.21 15.38
CA PHE A 14 -4.83 -7.85 16.67
C PHE A 14 -3.84 -8.99 16.51
N LYS A 15 -2.95 -9.16 17.50
CA LYS A 15 -2.08 -10.33 17.57
C LYS A 15 -2.40 -11.12 18.83
N TRP A 16 -2.68 -12.40 18.63
CA TRP A 16 -2.78 -13.37 19.70
C TRP A 16 -1.38 -13.70 20.23
N GLU A 17 -1.12 -13.37 21.49
CA GLU A 17 0.12 -13.71 22.20
C GLU A 17 -0.15 -14.87 23.19
N THR A 18 0.90 -15.51 23.73
CA THR A 18 0.74 -16.61 24.70
C THR A 18 -0.09 -16.19 25.93
N ILE A 19 0.09 -14.95 26.40
CA ILE A 19 -0.64 -14.36 27.54
C ILE A 19 -2.09 -13.97 27.15
N SER A 20 -2.42 -13.87 25.86
CA SER A 20 -3.77 -13.47 25.42
C SER A 20 -4.86 -14.45 25.84
N LYS A 21 -4.52 -15.73 26.02
CA LYS A 21 -5.45 -16.75 26.52
C LYS A 21 -5.91 -16.47 27.94
N GLU A 22 -4.97 -16.24 28.85
CA GLU A 22 -5.27 -15.94 30.27
C GLU A 22 -6.05 -14.64 30.38
N LYS A 23 -5.64 -13.60 29.65
CA LYS A 23 -6.36 -12.32 29.59
C LYS A 23 -7.78 -12.48 29.07
N LEU A 24 -8.00 -13.33 28.06
CA LEU A 24 -9.35 -13.59 27.57
C LEU A 24 -10.22 -14.19 28.68
N TYR A 25 -9.72 -15.17 29.43
CA TYR A 25 -10.47 -15.74 30.54
C TYR A 25 -10.78 -14.71 31.62
N THR A 26 -9.80 -13.89 32.02
CA THR A 26 -10.04 -12.82 32.99
C THR A 26 -11.13 -11.86 32.50
N VAL A 27 -11.10 -11.45 31.22
CA VAL A 27 -12.12 -10.57 30.64
C VAL A 27 -13.49 -11.25 30.57
N LEU A 28 -13.56 -12.56 30.29
CA LEU A 28 -14.81 -13.33 30.32
C LEU A 28 -15.36 -13.50 31.75
N GLU A 29 -14.51 -13.41 32.77
CA GLU A 29 -14.91 -13.45 34.16
C GLU A 29 -15.41 -12.10 34.69
N GLU A 30 -15.11 -10.99 34.01
CA GLU A 30 -15.60 -9.65 34.36
C GLU A 30 -17.13 -9.59 34.26
N SER A 31 -17.77 -9.03 35.30
CA SER A 31 -19.23 -8.88 35.35
C SER A 31 -19.77 -8.13 34.14
N SER A 32 -19.10 -7.05 33.70
CA SER A 32 -19.55 -6.27 32.55
C SER A 32 -19.67 -7.10 31.27
N THR A 33 -18.72 -8.00 31.03
CA THR A 33 -18.69 -8.82 29.81
C THR A 33 -19.68 -9.97 29.91
N ARG A 34 -19.85 -10.56 31.10
CA ARG A 34 -20.91 -11.53 31.35
C ARG A 34 -22.30 -10.94 31.14
N ASP A 35 -22.54 -9.72 31.63
CA ASP A 35 -23.81 -9.03 31.47
C ASP A 35 -24.10 -8.73 29.99
N GLU A 36 -23.08 -8.36 29.19
CA GLU A 36 -23.22 -8.21 27.74
C GLU A 36 -23.59 -9.54 27.05
N ILE A 37 -22.93 -10.65 27.42
CA ILE A 37 -23.21 -11.98 26.85
C ILE A 37 -24.60 -12.46 27.24
N LEU A 38 -24.98 -12.33 28.51
CA LEU A 38 -26.32 -12.68 29.00
C LEU A 38 -27.38 -11.78 28.36
N GLY A 39 -27.08 -10.50 28.14
CA GLY A 39 -27.96 -9.59 27.42
C GLY A 39 -28.21 -10.08 25.99
N TYR A 40 -27.17 -10.52 25.28
CA TYR A 40 -27.29 -11.11 23.95
C TYR A 40 -28.11 -12.41 23.96
N GLU A 41 -27.84 -13.32 24.90
CA GLU A 41 -28.54 -14.60 25.02
C GLU A 41 -30.04 -14.43 25.30
N ASN A 42 -30.40 -13.45 26.14
CA ASN A 42 -31.78 -13.17 26.52
C ASN A 42 -32.51 -12.24 25.53
N THR A 43 -31.84 -11.72 24.50
CA THR A 43 -32.47 -10.82 23.54
C THR A 43 -33.30 -11.64 22.52
N PRO A 44 -34.62 -11.42 22.41
CA PRO A 44 -35.42 -12.09 21.40
C PRO A 44 -35.16 -11.46 20.03
N PHE A 45 -34.42 -12.16 19.18
CA PHE A 45 -34.21 -11.76 17.79
C PHE A 45 -35.40 -12.20 16.92
N GLU A 46 -35.79 -11.34 15.98
CA GLU A 46 -36.82 -11.66 14.99
C GLU A 46 -36.33 -12.75 14.01
N ILE A 47 -37.23 -13.64 13.59
CA ILE A 47 -36.95 -14.70 12.61
C ILE A 47 -37.08 -14.14 11.19
N ASN A 48 -36.31 -13.10 10.88
CA ASN A 48 -36.24 -12.49 9.55
C ASN A 48 -34.80 -12.03 9.27
N CYS A 49 -34.51 -11.61 8.04
CA CYS A 49 -33.15 -11.18 7.65
C CYS A 49 -32.62 -10.05 8.55
N SER A 50 -33.46 -9.09 8.90
CA SER A 50 -33.07 -7.96 9.76
C SER A 50 -32.79 -8.36 11.21
N GLY A 51 -33.43 -9.42 11.72
CA GLY A 51 -33.12 -10.01 13.02
C GLY A 51 -31.77 -10.71 13.02
N VAL A 52 -31.45 -11.44 11.94
CA VAL A 52 -30.14 -12.08 11.75
C VAL A 52 -29.02 -11.04 11.67
N GLU A 53 -29.20 -9.97 10.89
CA GLU A 53 -28.21 -8.89 10.78
C GLU A 53 -27.97 -8.19 12.13
N ARG A 54 -29.02 -7.96 12.92
CA ARG A 54 -28.89 -7.38 14.27
C ARG A 54 -28.17 -8.31 15.24
N ALA A 55 -28.49 -9.60 15.22
CA ALA A 55 -27.81 -10.60 16.04
C ALA A 55 -26.32 -10.68 15.68
N GLU A 56 -26.01 -10.75 14.38
CA GLU A 56 -24.63 -10.72 13.88
C GLU A 56 -23.89 -9.47 14.34
N GLN A 57 -24.51 -8.29 14.22
CA GLN A 57 -23.90 -7.03 14.62
C GLN A 57 -23.60 -6.99 16.13
N GLN A 58 -24.53 -7.42 16.98
CA GLN A 58 -24.33 -7.47 18.43
C GLN A 58 -23.22 -8.46 18.81
N LEU A 59 -23.24 -9.66 18.22
CA LEU A 59 -22.21 -10.66 18.45
C LEU A 59 -20.82 -10.16 18.03
N ASN A 60 -20.73 -9.51 16.86
CA ASN A 60 -19.49 -8.88 16.38
C ASN A 60 -19.00 -7.77 17.33
N ASN A 61 -19.90 -7.01 17.94
CA ASN A 61 -19.54 -6.01 18.93
C ASN A 61 -18.96 -6.65 20.20
N ILE A 62 -19.56 -7.73 20.70
CA ILE A 62 -19.03 -8.49 21.85
C ILE A 62 -17.63 -9.01 21.53
N PHE A 63 -17.45 -9.66 20.37
CA PHE A 63 -16.14 -10.15 19.95
C PHE A 63 -15.12 -9.02 19.81
N LYS A 64 -15.52 -7.85 19.30
CA LYS A 64 -14.65 -6.68 19.17
C LYS A 64 -14.21 -6.18 20.55
N THR A 65 -15.11 -6.08 21.52
CA THR A 65 -14.78 -5.69 22.90
C THR A 65 -13.83 -6.70 23.54
N LEU A 66 -14.15 -8.00 23.45
CA LEU A 66 -13.31 -9.08 23.96
C LEU A 66 -11.90 -9.03 23.37
N THR A 67 -11.81 -8.89 22.04
CA THR A 67 -10.53 -8.84 21.32
C THR A 67 -9.73 -7.60 21.70
N MET A 68 -10.38 -6.44 21.83
CA MET A 68 -9.72 -5.18 22.24
C MET A 68 -9.12 -5.26 23.65
N ARG A 69 -9.76 -5.98 24.56
CA ARG A 69 -9.29 -6.14 25.94
C ARG A 69 -8.28 -7.27 26.11
N SER A 70 -8.43 -8.38 25.39
CA SER A 70 -7.59 -9.58 25.54
C SER A 70 -6.35 -9.61 24.63
N CYS A 71 -6.43 -9.00 23.44
CA CYS A 71 -5.34 -9.00 22.47
C CYS A 71 -4.48 -7.74 22.53
N LYS A 72 -3.23 -7.88 22.10
CA LYS A 72 -2.35 -6.73 21.89
C LYS A 72 -2.70 -6.04 20.59
N ILE A 73 -3.04 -4.76 20.67
CA ILE A 73 -3.27 -3.92 19.50
C ILE A 73 -1.92 -3.65 18.83
N ILE A 74 -1.70 -4.26 17.66
CA ILE A 74 -0.56 -3.90 16.82
C ILE A 74 -1.01 -2.75 15.94
N LYS A 75 -0.55 -1.55 16.28
CA LYS A 75 -0.63 -0.44 15.34
C LYS A 75 0.26 -0.80 14.16
N SER A 76 -0.35 -1.12 13.02
CA SER A 76 0.32 -1.40 11.76
C SER A 76 0.97 -0.13 11.20
N PHE A 77 1.95 0.44 11.91
CA PHE A 77 2.79 1.49 11.38
C PHE A 77 3.95 0.87 10.62
N ARG A 78 3.66 0.11 9.56
CA ARG A 78 4.68 -0.10 8.54
C ARG A 78 4.91 1.25 7.87
N LYS A 79 5.88 2.01 8.38
CA LYS A 79 6.41 3.19 7.70
C LYS A 79 6.81 2.72 6.30
N LYS A 80 5.98 3.01 5.31
CA LYS A 80 6.30 2.70 3.91
C LYS A 80 7.59 3.44 3.63
N LYS A 81 8.71 2.71 3.47
CA LYS A 81 9.98 3.30 3.08
C LYS A 81 9.69 4.11 1.81
N LEU A 82 9.92 5.42 1.87
CA LEU A 82 9.74 6.28 0.71
C LEU A 82 10.67 5.76 -0.37
N LYS A 83 10.10 5.25 -1.46
CA LYS A 83 10.91 4.81 -2.61
C LYS A 83 11.68 6.03 -3.09
N LYS A 84 13.02 5.93 -3.12
CA LYS A 84 13.87 7.00 -3.66
C LYS A 84 13.44 7.26 -5.10
N LYS A 85 13.20 8.52 -5.45
CA LYS A 85 12.90 8.90 -6.83
C LYS A 85 14.10 8.53 -7.70
N LYS A 86 13.84 7.95 -8.86
CA LYS A 86 14.90 7.62 -9.81
C LYS A 86 15.44 8.93 -10.40
N PRO A 87 16.76 9.09 -10.56
CA PRO A 87 17.35 10.36 -10.98
C PRO A 87 16.94 10.77 -12.41
N TRP A 88 16.56 9.80 -13.24
CA TRP A 88 16.08 10.03 -14.61
C TRP A 88 14.56 10.19 -14.71
N GLU A 89 13.82 10.07 -13.60
CA GLU A 89 12.36 10.22 -13.59
C GLU A 89 11.99 11.68 -13.35
N ASP A 90 11.44 12.30 -14.39
CA ASP A 90 10.99 13.68 -14.38
C ASP A 90 9.49 13.80 -14.13
N ARG A 91 9.01 15.05 -14.04
CA ARG A 91 7.60 15.37 -13.83
C ARG A 91 6.72 14.85 -14.98
N GLU A 92 7.17 15.00 -16.22
CA GLU A 92 6.47 14.52 -17.42
C GLU A 92 6.16 13.01 -17.33
N LEU A 93 7.16 12.20 -17.00
CA LEU A 93 6.96 10.75 -16.85
C LEU A 93 6.07 10.41 -15.64
N ALA A 94 6.22 11.14 -14.53
CA ALA A 94 5.40 10.93 -13.34
C ALA A 94 3.91 11.20 -13.63
N ASP A 95 3.62 12.26 -14.38
CA ASP A 95 2.25 12.63 -14.76
C ASP A 95 1.64 11.55 -15.67
N VAL A 96 2.38 11.04 -16.66
CA VAL A 96 1.90 9.94 -17.52
C VAL A 96 1.68 8.65 -16.72
N LYS A 97 2.53 8.34 -15.73
CA LYS A 97 2.28 7.17 -14.85
C LYS A 97 1.02 7.35 -14.01
N LYS A 98 0.77 8.57 -13.54
CA LYS A 98 -0.45 8.89 -12.78
C LYS A 98 -1.70 8.73 -13.64
N THR A 99 -1.68 9.20 -14.91
CA THR A 99 -2.81 9.01 -15.83
C THR A 99 -3.05 7.53 -16.13
N VAL A 100 -2.00 6.73 -16.39
CA VAL A 100 -2.11 5.27 -16.55
C VAL A 100 -2.77 4.63 -15.33
N SER A 101 -2.33 5.00 -14.11
CA SER A 101 -2.91 4.45 -12.87
C SER A 101 -4.40 4.81 -12.71
N ASN A 102 -4.77 6.05 -13.03
CA ASN A 102 -6.16 6.48 -12.97
C ASN A 102 -7.03 5.76 -14.01
N LEU A 103 -6.56 5.62 -15.24
CA LEU A 103 -7.25 4.87 -16.30
C LEU A 103 -7.42 3.39 -15.92
N ALA A 104 -6.42 2.77 -15.28
CA ALA A 104 -6.54 1.40 -14.78
C ALA A 104 -7.66 1.26 -13.73
N LYS A 105 -7.79 2.23 -12.82
CA LYS A 105 -8.89 2.24 -11.83
C LYS A 105 -10.25 2.38 -12.50
N LEU A 106 -10.38 3.27 -13.48
CA LEU A 106 -11.62 3.45 -14.24
C LEU A 106 -11.99 2.20 -15.04
N LEU A 107 -11.01 1.55 -15.68
CA LEU A 107 -11.23 0.31 -16.44
C LEU A 107 -11.68 -0.84 -15.54
N ARG A 108 -11.23 -0.88 -14.29
CA ARG A 108 -11.72 -1.86 -13.30
C ARG A 108 -13.20 -1.67 -12.98
N ILE A 109 -13.69 -0.44 -13.01
CA ILE A 109 -15.11 -0.11 -12.76
C ILE A 109 -15.94 -0.36 -14.02
N ASN A 110 -15.41 -0.02 -15.19
CA ASN A 110 -16.11 -0.17 -16.48
C ASN A 110 -15.21 -0.91 -17.50
N PRO A 111 -15.19 -2.26 -17.47
CA PRO A 111 -14.28 -3.06 -18.27
C PRO A 111 -14.65 -3.12 -19.77
N TYR A 112 -15.92 -2.92 -20.12
CA TYR A 112 -16.42 -3.04 -21.49
C TYR A 112 -16.29 -1.75 -22.32
N ASN A 113 -15.89 -0.65 -21.69
CA ASN A 113 -15.69 0.62 -22.38
C ASN A 113 -14.42 0.58 -23.25
N LEU A 114 -14.60 0.40 -24.56
CA LEU A 114 -13.51 0.32 -25.55
C LEU A 114 -12.66 1.59 -25.60
N ASN A 115 -13.26 2.77 -25.44
CA ASN A 115 -12.52 4.03 -25.46
C ASN A 115 -11.55 4.14 -24.28
N LEU A 116 -12.00 3.77 -23.06
CA LEU A 116 -11.13 3.72 -21.87
C LEU A 116 -9.98 2.71 -22.06
N ARG A 117 -10.28 1.54 -22.63
CA ARG A 117 -9.26 0.52 -22.93
C ARG A 117 -8.21 1.04 -23.92
N ASN A 118 -8.64 1.67 -25.01
CA ASN A 118 -7.75 2.24 -26.02
C ASN A 118 -6.86 3.35 -25.43
N ASN A 119 -7.45 4.25 -24.65
CA ASN A 119 -6.71 5.32 -23.96
C ASN A 119 -5.68 4.75 -22.98
N PHE A 120 -6.07 3.76 -22.17
CA PHE A 120 -5.16 3.09 -21.24
C PHE A 120 -3.97 2.46 -21.97
N LEU A 121 -4.21 1.72 -23.05
CA LEU A 121 -3.16 1.10 -23.86
C LEU A 121 -2.27 2.14 -24.54
N GLY A 122 -2.84 3.24 -25.04
CA GLY A 122 -2.11 4.37 -25.62
C GLY A 122 -1.14 4.99 -24.62
N HIS A 123 -1.62 5.33 -23.41
CA HIS A 123 -0.79 5.88 -22.34
C HIS A 123 0.25 4.89 -21.83
N CYS A 124 -0.05 3.58 -21.80
CA CYS A 124 0.94 2.55 -21.49
C CYS A 124 2.09 2.52 -22.50
N LYS A 125 1.79 2.59 -23.81
CA LYS A 125 2.80 2.67 -24.88
C LYS A 125 3.62 3.96 -24.75
N LEU A 126 2.97 5.10 -24.52
CA LEU A 126 3.64 6.38 -24.31
C LEU A 126 4.59 6.35 -23.11
N SER A 127 4.13 5.84 -21.97
CA SER A 127 4.93 5.69 -20.76
C SER A 127 6.21 4.87 -21.02
N LYS A 128 6.09 3.72 -21.70
CA LYS A 128 7.24 2.89 -22.09
C LYS A 128 8.23 3.64 -22.98
N LYS A 129 7.74 4.38 -23.98
CA LYS A 129 8.57 5.20 -24.87
C LYS A 129 9.32 6.29 -24.09
N LEU A 130 8.63 7.01 -23.20
CA LEU A 130 9.23 8.04 -22.34
C LEU A 130 10.29 7.47 -21.40
N ILE A 131 10.02 6.34 -20.76
CA ILE A 131 11.02 5.65 -19.91
C ILE A 131 12.30 5.36 -20.70
N LYS A 132 12.17 4.79 -21.90
CA LYS A 132 13.33 4.48 -22.75
C LYS A 132 14.08 5.75 -23.15
N ARG A 133 13.36 6.80 -23.57
CA ARG A 133 13.94 8.10 -23.94
C ARG A 133 14.72 8.72 -22.78
N LYS A 134 14.10 8.86 -21.60
CA LYS A 134 14.70 9.52 -20.44
C LYS A 134 15.89 8.73 -19.88
N LYS A 135 15.83 7.39 -19.87
CA LYS A 135 16.99 6.56 -19.52
C LYS A 135 18.16 6.78 -20.47
N ASN A 136 17.90 6.81 -21.77
CA ASN A 136 18.95 7.03 -22.77
C ASN A 136 19.54 8.44 -22.66
N GLN A 137 18.70 9.45 -22.45
CA GLN A 137 19.14 10.82 -22.23
C GLN A 137 20.04 10.92 -20.99
N PHE A 138 19.59 10.40 -19.85
CA PHE A 138 20.38 10.36 -18.62
C PHE A 138 21.72 9.63 -18.82
N LYS A 139 21.72 8.50 -19.53
CA LYS A 139 22.95 7.78 -19.89
C LYS A 139 23.91 8.68 -20.68
N LYS A 140 23.42 9.36 -21.72
CA LYS A 140 24.23 10.29 -22.54
C LYS A 140 24.79 11.45 -21.72
N GLU A 141 23.97 12.06 -20.87
CA GLU A 141 24.39 13.15 -19.97
C GLU A 141 25.50 12.70 -19.02
N ILE A 142 25.35 11.52 -18.41
CA ILE A 142 26.37 10.94 -17.54
C ILE A 142 27.67 10.67 -18.30
N PHE A 143 27.61 10.11 -19.51
CA PHE A 143 28.82 9.91 -20.32
C PHE A 143 29.51 11.23 -20.68
N SER A 144 28.73 12.24 -21.09
CA SER A 144 29.26 13.57 -21.40
C SER A 144 29.97 14.18 -20.19
N LYS A 145 29.36 14.09 -18.99
CA LYS A 145 29.98 14.53 -17.72
C LYS A 145 31.26 13.76 -17.39
N LEU A 146 31.26 12.44 -17.56
CA LEU A 146 32.44 11.61 -17.30
C LEU A 146 33.58 11.95 -18.25
N SER A 147 33.30 12.16 -19.53
CA SER A 147 34.32 12.55 -20.51
C SER A 147 34.93 13.91 -20.18
N ALA A 148 34.11 14.89 -19.77
CA ALA A 148 34.59 16.23 -19.39
C ALA A 148 35.42 16.21 -18.09
N LEU A 149 35.02 15.40 -17.10
CA LEU A 149 35.70 15.31 -15.80
C LEU A 149 37.00 14.51 -15.85
N ARG A 150 37.18 13.63 -16.84
CA ARG A 150 38.34 12.74 -16.95
C ARG A 150 39.65 13.52 -16.91
N ASP A 151 39.71 14.63 -17.65
CA ASP A 151 40.93 15.41 -17.82
C ASP A 151 41.00 16.63 -16.88
N THR A 152 39.85 17.09 -16.36
CA THR A 152 39.76 18.30 -15.52
C THR A 152 39.78 18.00 -14.01
N ASP A 153 39.04 17.00 -13.54
CA ASP A 153 38.98 16.62 -12.12
C ASP A 153 38.81 15.09 -11.95
N PRO A 154 39.93 14.36 -11.87
CA PRO A 154 39.92 12.90 -11.71
C PRO A 154 39.23 12.44 -10.42
N LYS A 155 39.22 13.25 -9.35
CA LYS A 155 38.60 12.85 -8.07
C LYS A 155 37.08 12.80 -8.21
N GLN A 156 36.48 13.82 -8.81
CA GLN A 156 35.03 13.84 -9.06
C GLN A 156 34.61 12.77 -10.06
N TYR A 157 35.44 12.49 -11.06
CA TYR A 157 35.23 11.38 -11.99
C TYR A 157 35.04 10.04 -11.26
N TRP A 158 35.98 9.67 -10.39
CA TRP A 158 35.90 8.42 -9.64
C TRP A 158 34.73 8.38 -8.66
N LYS A 159 34.38 9.52 -8.05
CA LYS A 159 33.20 9.65 -7.18
C LYS A 159 31.91 9.35 -7.95
N LEU A 160 31.73 9.96 -9.13
CA LEU A 160 30.57 9.75 -9.99
C LEU A 160 30.49 8.29 -10.48
N LEU A 161 31.63 7.69 -10.84
CA LEU A 161 31.68 6.29 -11.26
C LEU A 161 31.27 5.33 -10.13
N LYS A 162 31.72 5.60 -8.89
CA LYS A 162 31.33 4.83 -7.70
C LYS A 162 29.83 4.95 -7.41
N SER A 163 29.24 6.15 -7.51
CA SER A 163 27.80 6.32 -7.29
C SER A 163 26.96 5.55 -8.30
N LEU A 164 27.38 5.50 -9.57
CA LEU A 164 26.71 4.73 -10.62
C LEU A 164 26.76 3.21 -10.37
N LYS A 165 27.90 2.67 -9.90
CA LYS A 165 28.02 1.25 -9.55
C LYS A 165 27.08 0.87 -8.40
N TYR A 166 26.96 1.72 -7.38
CA TYR A 166 26.12 1.48 -6.21
C TYR A 166 24.61 1.57 -6.52
N GLU A 167 24.21 2.42 -7.47
CA GLU A 167 22.82 2.45 -7.94
C GLU A 167 22.44 1.21 -8.76
N ASN A 168 23.38 0.62 -9.49
CA ASN A 168 23.11 -0.53 -10.37
C ASN A 168 22.96 -1.85 -9.57
N THR A 169 23.73 -2.02 -8.49
CA THR A 169 23.60 -3.17 -7.59
C THR A 169 22.28 -3.14 -6.80
N ASN A 170 21.83 -1.96 -6.35
CA ASN A 170 20.56 -1.81 -5.65
C ASN A 170 19.33 -2.01 -6.56
N ASN A 171 19.39 -1.58 -7.83
CA ASN A 171 18.28 -1.78 -8.77
C ASN A 171 18.12 -3.25 -9.24
N LYS A 172 19.19 -4.06 -9.20
CA LYS A 172 19.11 -5.50 -9.54
C LYS A 172 18.26 -6.30 -8.55
N ILE A 173 18.13 -5.82 -7.31
CA ILE A 173 17.33 -6.45 -6.25
C ILE A 173 15.81 -6.17 -6.43
N GLU A 174 15.43 -5.10 -7.12
CA GLU A 174 14.00 -4.73 -7.30
C GLU A 174 13.33 -5.33 -8.55
N LEU A 175 14.07 -5.95 -9.46
CA LEU A 175 13.51 -6.52 -10.70
C LEU A 175 13.00 -7.97 -10.55
N GLN A 176 13.20 -8.62 -9.40
CA GLN A 176 12.67 -9.97 -9.14
C GLN A 176 11.31 -9.96 -8.41
N VAL A 177 10.77 -8.80 -8.04
CA VAL A 177 9.50 -8.72 -7.30
C VAL A 177 8.54 -7.78 -8.01
N GLY A 178 7.87 -8.27 -9.05
CA GLY A 178 6.76 -7.51 -9.61
C GLY A 178 6.37 -7.86 -11.03
N PHE A 179 6.08 -9.12 -11.30
CA PHE A 179 5.01 -9.54 -12.22
C PHE A 179 4.68 -11.01 -11.94
N SER A 180 4.09 -11.30 -10.78
CA SER A 180 3.21 -12.48 -10.70
C SER A 180 2.01 -12.18 -11.59
N ARG A 181 2.07 -12.69 -12.82
CA ARG A 181 0.90 -12.82 -13.68
C ARG A 181 0.03 -13.90 -13.04
N ASN A 182 -0.99 -13.48 -12.31
CA ASN A 182 -2.17 -14.31 -12.11
C ASN A 182 -3.15 -13.88 -13.22
N TYR A 183 -3.11 -14.64 -14.32
CA TYR A 183 -4.25 -14.86 -15.19
C TYR A 183 -4.45 -16.37 -15.22
#